data_AF-A0A1H0H1B3-F1
#
_entry.id   AF-A0A1H0H1B3-F1
#
_cell.length_a   1.000
_cell.length_b   1.000
_cell.length_c   1.000
_cell.angle_alpha   90.00
_cell.angle_beta   90.00
_cell.angle_gamma   90.00
#
_symmetry.space_group_name_H-M   'P 1'
#
loop_
_entity.id
_entity.type
_entity.pdbx_description
1 polymer ?
#
loop_
_entity_poly.entity_id
_entity_poly.type
_entity_poly.pdbx_seq_one_letter_code
_entity_poly.pdbx_strand_id
1 'polypeptide(L)'
;MFAGLKTRIEEKRALWSKETQERIERFAAFERRRSLEDMEREQSQHFILNQEVGKYLKTVNPTFLIKPEVNRALLNMLYARSEGTFSINMSMTKEMRKAYSFYHNELKVFIELIERKGFRMEGQEKFFMENFLTKLRENNFRYLTEVYGDFVPAEASITEAFELYLETVDFENKYESGHLDYFATYLNQKGIADFTWTKGRMKRKLKQFEKATKQEFKLKQLERRLQKIS
;
A
#
# COMPACT_ATOMS: atom_id res chain seq x y z
N MET A 1 -24.98 -39.34 -62.34
CA MET A 1 -25.16 -39.67 -60.90
C MET A 1 -24.22 -38.92 -59.95
N PHE A 2 -23.07 -38.39 -60.38
CA PHE A 2 -22.12 -37.69 -59.48
C PHE A 2 -22.52 -36.27 -59.04
N ALA A 3 -23.34 -35.56 -59.83
CA ALA A 3 -23.76 -34.19 -59.51
C ALA A 3 -24.66 -34.07 -58.26
N GLY A 4 -25.51 -35.07 -58.01
CA GLY A 4 -26.39 -35.13 -56.82
C GLY A 4 -25.67 -35.51 -55.52
N LEU A 5 -24.53 -36.21 -55.64
CA LEU A 5 -23.66 -36.53 -54.50
C LEU A 5 -22.81 -35.32 -54.09
N LYS A 6 -22.34 -34.54 -55.06
CA LYS A 6 -21.56 -33.32 -54.82
C LYS A 6 -22.38 -32.24 -54.11
N THR A 7 -23.61 -32.01 -54.55
CA THR A 7 -24.57 -31.07 -53.92
C THR A 7 -24.89 -31.45 -52.48
N ARG A 8 -25.17 -32.73 -52.18
CA ARG A 8 -25.41 -33.19 -50.80
C ARG A 8 -24.20 -33.03 -49.87
N ILE A 9 -22.98 -33.16 -50.39
CA ILE A 9 -21.75 -32.95 -49.61
C ILE A 9 -21.55 -31.46 -49.32
N GLU A 10 -21.81 -30.59 -50.30
CA GLU A 10 -21.75 -29.14 -50.15
C GLU A 10 -22.81 -28.63 -49.15
N GLU A 11 -24.04 -29.15 -49.22
CA GLU A 11 -25.11 -28.87 -48.25
C GLU A 11 -24.73 -29.28 -46.82
N LYS A 12 -24.18 -30.49 -46.63
CA LYS A 12 -23.70 -30.95 -45.31
C LYS A 12 -22.55 -30.10 -44.77
N ARG A 13 -21.62 -29.68 -45.64
CA ARG A 13 -20.53 -28.77 -45.25
C ARG A 13 -21.05 -27.39 -44.86
N ALA A 14 -22.02 -26.86 -45.59
CA ALA A 14 -22.66 -25.59 -45.25
C ALA A 14 -23.41 -25.68 -43.91
N LEU A 15 -24.12 -26.78 -43.66
CA LEU A 15 -24.82 -27.03 -42.40
C LEU A 15 -23.84 -27.12 -41.22
N TRP A 16 -22.76 -27.89 -41.38
CA TRP A 16 -21.70 -27.98 -40.35
C TRP A 16 -20.96 -26.67 -40.12
N SER A 17 -20.69 -25.90 -41.17
CA SER A 17 -20.09 -24.57 -41.05
C SER A 17 -20.99 -23.66 -40.22
N LYS A 18 -22.31 -23.66 -40.51
CA LYS A 18 -23.30 -22.89 -39.75
C LYS A 18 -23.40 -23.34 -38.30
N GLU A 19 -23.49 -24.64 -38.03
CA GLU A 19 -23.51 -25.17 -36.66
C GLU A 19 -22.22 -24.84 -35.88
N THR A 20 -21.07 -24.88 -36.55
CA THR A 20 -19.78 -24.52 -35.94
C THR A 20 -19.73 -23.03 -35.63
N GLN A 21 -20.19 -22.19 -36.55
CA GLN A 21 -20.28 -20.75 -36.36
C GLN A 21 -21.22 -20.40 -35.19
N GLU A 22 -22.39 -21.03 -35.11
CA GLU A 22 -23.32 -20.86 -33.98
C GLU A 22 -22.71 -21.29 -32.64
N ARG A 23 -21.91 -22.37 -32.62
CA ARG A 23 -21.19 -22.80 -31.40
C ARG A 23 -20.13 -21.79 -30.98
N ILE A 24 -19.37 -21.27 -31.93
CA ILE A 24 -18.34 -20.24 -31.68
C ILE A 24 -19.00 -18.98 -31.12
N GLU A 25 -20.11 -18.53 -31.71
CA GLU A 25 -20.83 -17.34 -31.25
C GLU A 25 -21.40 -17.51 -29.84
N ARG A 26 -22.01 -18.68 -29.55
CA ARG A 26 -22.50 -18.99 -28.19
C ARG A 26 -21.37 -19.04 -27.17
N PHE A 27 -20.24 -19.64 -27.51
CA PHE A 27 -19.08 -19.69 -26.63
C PHE A 27 -18.50 -18.29 -26.39
N ALA A 28 -18.34 -17.47 -27.44
CA ALA A 28 -17.87 -16.09 -27.32
C ALA A 28 -18.85 -15.19 -26.53
N ALA A 29 -20.16 -15.45 -26.61
CA ALA A 29 -21.15 -14.75 -25.79
C ALA A 29 -21.09 -15.17 -24.31
N PHE A 30 -20.89 -16.47 -24.05
CA PHE A 30 -20.69 -17.00 -22.70
C PHE A 30 -19.42 -16.43 -22.04
N GLU A 31 -18.28 -16.47 -22.74
CA GLU A 31 -17.02 -15.89 -22.26
C GLU A 31 -17.13 -14.40 -21.99
N ARG A 32 -17.82 -13.64 -22.87
CA ARG A 32 -18.09 -12.22 -22.64
C ARG A 32 -18.93 -11.97 -21.40
N ARG A 33 -20.01 -12.72 -21.20
CA ARG A 33 -20.85 -12.58 -20.01
C ARG A 33 -20.06 -12.91 -18.74
N ARG A 34 -19.31 -14.01 -18.76
CA ARG A 34 -18.45 -14.42 -17.63
C ARG A 34 -17.40 -13.36 -17.30
N SER A 35 -16.74 -12.81 -18.31
CA SER A 35 -15.75 -11.75 -18.12
C SER A 35 -16.35 -10.47 -17.52
N LEU A 36 -17.58 -10.11 -17.91
CA LEU A 36 -18.29 -8.97 -17.31
C LEU A 36 -18.65 -9.24 -15.84
N GLU A 37 -19.17 -10.44 -15.54
CA GLU A 37 -19.50 -10.83 -14.16
C GLU A 37 -18.26 -10.85 -13.25
N ASP A 38 -17.13 -11.34 -13.75
CA ASP A 38 -15.87 -11.36 -13.01
C ASP A 38 -15.34 -9.94 -12.77
N MET A 39 -15.44 -9.06 -13.77
CA MET A 39 -15.08 -7.65 -13.64
C MET A 39 -15.96 -6.91 -12.62
N GLU A 40 -17.28 -7.12 -12.63
CA GLU A 40 -18.19 -6.53 -11.65
C GLU A 40 -17.88 -7.00 -10.22
N ARG A 41 -17.57 -8.29 -10.06
CA ARG A 41 -17.14 -8.83 -8.76
C ARG A 41 -15.85 -8.18 -8.29
N GLU A 42 -14.82 -8.09 -9.13
CA GLU A 42 -13.56 -7.44 -8.80
C GLU A 42 -13.78 -5.98 -8.39
N GLN A 43 -14.56 -5.22 -9.17
CA GLN A 43 -14.88 -3.83 -8.83
C GLN A 43 -15.58 -3.70 -7.47
N SER A 44 -16.53 -4.60 -7.17
CA SER A 44 -17.18 -4.65 -5.86
C SER A 44 -16.20 -4.94 -4.72
N GLN A 45 -15.29 -5.91 -4.90
CA GLN A 45 -14.24 -6.23 -3.93
C GLN A 45 -13.34 -5.01 -3.66
N HIS A 46 -12.87 -4.36 -4.73
CA HIS A 46 -12.06 -3.15 -4.67
C HIS A 46 -12.78 -2.00 -3.96
N PHE A 47 -14.08 -1.81 -4.24
CA PHE A 47 -14.89 -0.75 -3.65
C PHE A 47 -15.02 -0.93 -2.13
N ILE A 48 -15.44 -2.13 -1.69
CA ILE A 48 -15.59 -2.47 -0.27
C ILE A 48 -14.27 -2.25 0.45
N LEU A 49 -13.18 -2.79 -0.10
CA LEU A 49 -11.87 -2.71 0.52
C LEU A 49 -11.40 -1.26 0.66
N ASN A 50 -11.42 -0.47 -0.42
CA ASN A 50 -11.00 0.93 -0.38
C ASN A 50 -11.80 1.76 0.62
N GLN A 51 -13.13 1.56 0.65
CA GLN A 51 -14.00 2.32 1.54
C GLN A 51 -13.76 1.96 3.00
N GLU A 52 -13.69 0.67 3.33
CA GLU A 52 -13.62 0.21 4.71
C GLU A 52 -12.22 0.37 5.30
N VAL A 53 -11.17 0.09 4.52
CA VAL A 53 -9.78 0.37 4.92
C VAL A 53 -9.60 1.86 5.18
N GLY A 54 -10.14 2.72 4.31
CA GLY A 54 -10.08 4.17 4.48
C GLY A 54 -10.77 4.67 5.76
N LYS A 55 -11.91 4.08 6.14
CA LYS A 55 -12.60 4.40 7.40
C LYS A 55 -11.80 3.91 8.61
N TYR A 56 -11.32 2.67 8.56
CA TYR A 56 -10.56 2.06 9.66
C TYR A 56 -9.26 2.81 9.94
N LEU A 57 -8.53 3.22 8.90
CA LEU A 57 -7.27 3.95 9.08
C LEU A 57 -7.45 5.39 9.55
N LYS A 58 -8.67 5.94 9.55
CA LYS A 58 -8.95 7.20 10.24
C LYS A 58 -9.02 7.01 11.76
N THR A 59 -9.37 5.81 12.24
CA THR A 59 -9.45 5.51 13.67
C THR A 59 -8.15 4.97 14.24
N VAL A 60 -7.38 4.24 13.43
CA VAL A 60 -6.07 3.70 13.81
C VAL A 60 -4.98 4.13 12.83
N ASN A 61 -3.80 4.51 13.33
CA ASN A 61 -2.67 4.89 12.48
C ASN A 61 -1.41 4.03 12.74
N PRO A 62 -1.41 2.75 12.33
CA PRO A 62 -0.33 1.80 12.63
C PRO A 62 0.90 1.97 11.73
N THR A 63 1.55 3.14 11.76
CA THR A 63 2.70 3.50 10.88
C THR A 63 3.91 2.55 10.99
N PHE A 64 4.01 1.78 12.07
CA PHE A 64 5.03 0.73 12.23
C PHE A 64 4.91 -0.38 11.18
N LEU A 65 3.71 -0.59 10.59
CA LEU A 65 3.48 -1.55 9.51
C LEU A 65 4.12 -1.12 8.17
N ILE A 66 4.48 0.16 8.01
CA ILE A 66 5.15 0.65 6.79
C ILE A 66 6.53 -0.01 6.62
N LYS A 67 7.10 -0.57 7.70
CA LYS A 67 8.37 -1.31 7.66
C LYS A 67 8.26 -2.59 6.82
N PRO A 68 9.16 -2.81 5.84
CA PRO A 68 9.14 -4.01 5.00
C PRO A 68 9.22 -5.32 5.78
N GLU A 69 10.01 -5.36 6.85
CA GLU A 69 10.12 -6.55 7.70
C GLU A 69 8.83 -6.85 8.49
N VAL A 70 8.10 -5.79 8.86
CA VAL A 70 6.87 -5.91 9.63
C VAL A 70 5.68 -6.24 8.73
N ASN A 71 5.57 -5.60 7.55
CA ASN A 71 4.49 -5.91 6.63
C ASN A 71 4.59 -7.33 6.05
N ARG A 72 5.80 -7.85 5.82
CA ARG A 72 6.02 -9.23 5.39
C ARG A 72 5.58 -10.21 6.48
N ALA A 73 5.92 -9.93 7.74
CA ALA A 73 5.46 -10.74 8.85
C ALA A 73 3.92 -10.74 8.96
N LEU A 74 3.28 -9.58 8.78
CA LEU A 74 1.83 -9.49 8.77
C LEU A 74 1.20 -10.24 7.60
N LEU A 75 1.75 -10.10 6.39
CA LEU A 75 1.29 -10.84 5.21
C LEU A 75 1.40 -12.36 5.41
N ASN A 76 2.51 -12.84 5.99
CA ASN A 76 2.65 -14.25 6.32
C ASN A 76 1.60 -14.73 7.33
N MET A 77 1.21 -13.89 8.31
CA MET A 77 0.12 -14.21 9.23
C MET A 77 -1.23 -14.28 8.53
N LEU A 78 -1.47 -13.45 7.52
CA LEU A 78 -2.69 -13.51 6.71
C LEU A 78 -2.74 -14.79 5.87
N TYR A 79 -1.63 -15.18 5.25
CA TYR A 79 -1.53 -16.46 4.55
C TYR A 79 -1.74 -17.65 5.50
N ALA A 80 -1.11 -17.62 6.66
CA ALA A 80 -1.28 -18.68 7.66
C ALA A 80 -2.75 -18.79 8.09
N ARG A 81 -3.45 -17.67 8.26
CA ARG A 81 -4.89 -17.64 8.55
C ARG A 81 -5.71 -18.31 7.43
N SER A 82 -5.48 -17.97 6.17
CA SER A 82 -6.26 -18.52 5.06
C SER A 82 -5.98 -20.01 4.82
N GLU A 83 -4.73 -20.44 5.05
CA GLU A 83 -4.33 -21.85 4.99
C GLU A 83 -4.75 -22.67 6.23
N GLY A 84 -5.27 -22.03 7.28
CA GLY A 84 -5.57 -22.67 8.55
C GLY A 84 -4.33 -23.14 9.32
N THR A 85 -3.15 -22.63 8.96
CA THR A 85 -1.88 -22.96 9.59
C THR A 85 -1.56 -21.93 10.69
N PHE A 86 -0.93 -22.37 11.77
CA PHE A 86 -0.47 -21.48 12.83
C PHE A 86 1.05 -21.48 12.85
N SER A 87 1.67 -20.34 12.52
CA SER A 87 3.12 -20.17 12.64
C SER A 87 3.44 -19.05 13.63
N ILE A 88 4.03 -19.41 14.76
CA ILE A 88 4.74 -18.48 15.64
C ILE A 88 6.23 -18.69 15.39
N ASN A 89 6.91 -17.64 14.94
CA ASN A 89 8.37 -17.65 14.82
C ASN A 89 8.98 -17.18 16.15
N MET A 90 9.86 -17.98 16.77
CA MET A 90 10.47 -17.66 18.08
C MET A 90 11.43 -16.45 18.05
N SER A 91 11.82 -15.94 16.87
CA SER A 91 12.81 -14.85 16.71
C SER A 91 12.20 -13.47 16.41
N MET A 92 11.00 -13.18 16.93
CA MET A 92 10.30 -11.93 16.64
C MET A 92 10.98 -10.69 17.24
N THR A 93 11.26 -9.69 16.41
CA THR A 93 11.68 -8.36 16.86
C THR A 93 10.57 -7.65 17.65
N LYS A 94 10.91 -6.58 18.38
CA LYS A 94 9.91 -5.76 19.12
C LYS A 94 8.75 -5.29 18.23
N GLU A 95 9.03 -4.96 16.98
CA GLU A 95 8.02 -4.46 16.04
C GLU A 95 7.19 -5.58 15.41
N MET A 96 7.79 -6.75 15.19
CA MET A 96 7.02 -7.94 14.82
C MET A 96 6.04 -8.33 15.94
N ARG A 97 6.45 -8.23 17.21
CA ARG A 97 5.54 -8.43 18.36
C ARG A 97 4.41 -7.41 18.38
N LYS A 98 4.69 -6.15 18.04
CA LYS A 98 3.66 -5.11 17.87
C LYS A 98 2.69 -5.46 16.75
N ALA A 99 3.17 -5.97 15.61
CA ALA A 99 2.31 -6.40 14.51
C ALA A 99 1.46 -7.62 14.85
N TYR A 100 2.01 -8.59 15.57
CA TYR A 100 1.25 -9.73 16.08
C TYR A 100 0.14 -9.29 17.04
N SER A 101 0.47 -8.44 18.00
CA SER A 101 -0.53 -7.88 18.92
C SER A 101 -1.60 -7.08 18.19
N PHE A 102 -1.20 -6.23 17.25
CA PHE A 102 -2.14 -5.47 16.40
C PHE A 102 -3.04 -6.40 15.59
N TYR A 103 -2.48 -7.47 15.02
CA TYR A 103 -3.24 -8.43 14.25
C TYR A 103 -4.32 -9.10 15.11
N HIS A 104 -3.95 -9.64 16.27
CA HIS A 104 -4.90 -10.39 17.10
C HIS A 104 -5.91 -9.51 17.85
N ASN A 105 -5.53 -8.29 18.21
CA ASN A 105 -6.39 -7.41 19.00
C ASN A 105 -7.34 -6.58 18.14
N GLU A 106 -6.91 -6.14 16.95
CA GLU A 106 -7.67 -5.19 16.14
C GLU A 106 -7.89 -5.68 14.71
N LEU A 107 -6.82 -6.03 13.99
CA LEU A 107 -6.92 -6.31 12.55
C LEU A 107 -7.79 -7.53 12.25
N LYS A 108 -7.72 -8.58 13.07
CA LYS A 108 -8.53 -9.79 12.89
C LYS A 108 -10.03 -9.47 12.91
N VAL A 109 -10.47 -8.62 13.83
CA VAL A 109 -11.88 -8.19 13.92
C VAL A 109 -12.27 -7.35 12.71
N PHE A 110 -11.38 -6.47 12.25
CA PHE A 110 -11.60 -5.70 11.03
C PHE A 110 -11.72 -6.61 9.79
N ILE A 111 -10.89 -7.65 9.69
CA ILE A 111 -10.94 -8.64 8.61
C ILE A 111 -12.29 -9.38 8.61
N GLU A 112 -12.75 -9.83 9.77
CA GLU A 112 -14.06 -10.48 9.89
C GLU A 112 -15.20 -9.53 9.49
N LEU A 113 -15.09 -8.23 9.79
CA LEU A 113 -16.07 -7.23 9.40
C LEU A 113 -16.15 -7.03 7.88
N ILE A 114 -15.01 -6.92 7.19
CA ILE A 114 -15.01 -6.75 5.74
C ILE A 114 -15.45 -8.04 5.02
N GLU A 115 -15.14 -9.20 5.58
CA GLU A 115 -15.63 -10.49 5.07
C GLU A 115 -17.16 -10.57 5.14
N ARG A 116 -17.77 -10.12 6.25
CA ARG A 116 -19.23 -10.00 6.37
C ARG A 116 -19.83 -9.00 5.38
N LYS A 117 -19.07 -8.00 4.94
CA LYS A 117 -19.49 -7.02 3.92
C LYS A 117 -19.31 -7.54 2.49
N GLY A 118 -18.83 -8.77 2.32
CA GLY A 118 -18.70 -9.43 1.02
C GLY A 118 -17.28 -9.43 0.46
N PHE A 119 -16.27 -8.96 1.21
CA PHE A 119 -14.87 -9.09 0.78
C PHE A 119 -14.36 -10.52 0.97
N ARG A 120 -13.66 -11.10 -0.02
CA ARG A 120 -13.03 -12.42 0.12
C ARG A 120 -11.54 -12.26 0.41
N MET A 121 -11.11 -12.59 1.63
CA MET A 121 -9.69 -12.53 2.01
C MET A 121 -8.86 -13.64 1.37
N GLU A 122 -9.38 -14.87 1.34
CA GLU A 122 -8.68 -16.05 0.83
C GLU A 122 -8.26 -15.85 -0.63
N GLY A 123 -6.95 -15.94 -0.89
CA GLY A 123 -6.35 -15.72 -2.21
C GLY A 123 -6.20 -14.24 -2.59
N GLN A 124 -6.60 -13.31 -1.72
CA GLN A 124 -6.47 -11.86 -1.90
C GLN A 124 -5.64 -11.19 -0.80
N GLU A 125 -4.85 -11.94 -0.04
CA GLU A 125 -4.09 -11.43 1.11
C GLU A 125 -3.09 -10.35 0.69
N LYS A 126 -2.40 -10.58 -0.44
CA LYS A 126 -1.47 -9.61 -1.02
C LYS A 126 -2.20 -8.34 -1.46
N PHE A 127 -3.32 -8.49 -2.14
CA PHE A 127 -4.15 -7.36 -2.59
C PHE A 127 -4.66 -6.53 -1.41
N PHE A 128 -5.18 -7.21 -0.38
CA PHE A 128 -5.57 -6.59 0.88
C PHE A 128 -4.41 -5.80 1.49
N MET A 129 -3.23 -6.43 1.63
CA MET A 129 -2.07 -5.80 2.24
C MET A 129 -1.55 -4.59 1.45
N GLU A 130 -1.50 -4.69 0.12
CA GLU A 130 -1.08 -3.59 -0.74
C GLU A 130 -2.05 -2.41 -0.63
N ASN A 131 -3.35 -2.66 -0.67
CA ASN A 131 -4.37 -1.63 -0.50
C ASN A 131 -4.27 -0.98 0.90
N PHE A 132 -4.18 -1.80 1.94
CA PHE A 132 -4.06 -1.36 3.33
C PHE A 132 -2.85 -0.47 3.54
N LEU A 133 -1.68 -0.89 3.06
CA LEU A 133 -0.44 -0.10 3.19
C LEU A 133 -0.49 1.17 2.36
N THR A 134 -1.07 1.13 1.17
CA THR A 134 -1.24 2.33 0.32
C THR A 134 -2.10 3.36 1.04
N LYS A 135 -3.27 2.96 1.55
CA LYS A 135 -4.14 3.84 2.32
C LYS A 135 -3.52 4.32 3.62
N LEU A 136 -2.71 3.49 4.28
CA LEU A 136 -1.98 3.89 5.48
C LEU A 136 -0.96 5.00 5.16
N ARG A 137 -0.22 4.87 4.06
CA ARG A 137 0.74 5.91 3.63
C ARG A 137 0.03 7.20 3.23
N GLU A 138 -1.04 7.11 2.45
CA GLU A 138 -1.87 8.28 2.09
C GLU A 138 -2.40 9.01 3.33
N ASN A 139 -2.95 8.25 4.29
CA ASN A 139 -3.50 8.81 5.51
C ASN A 139 -2.41 9.43 6.41
N ASN A 140 -1.29 8.74 6.57
CA ASN A 140 -0.15 9.24 7.32
C ASN A 140 0.44 10.50 6.67
N PHE A 141 0.53 10.54 5.34
CA PHE A 141 1.00 11.71 4.61
C PHE A 141 0.10 12.90 4.87
N ARG A 142 -1.22 12.74 4.65
CA ARG A 142 -2.20 13.80 4.92
C ARG A 142 -2.12 14.30 6.37
N TYR A 143 -2.10 13.38 7.33
CA TYR A 143 -2.00 13.73 8.75
C TYR A 143 -0.74 14.54 9.05
N LEU A 144 0.43 14.11 8.57
CA LEU A 144 1.67 14.82 8.85
C LEU A 144 1.80 16.13 8.08
N THR A 145 1.20 16.25 6.89
CA THR A 145 1.05 17.54 6.19
C THR A 145 0.13 18.49 6.96
N GLU A 146 -0.97 18.01 7.54
CA GLU A 146 -1.86 18.83 8.39
C GLU A 146 -1.14 19.30 9.66
N VAL A 147 -0.31 18.44 10.27
CA VAL A 147 0.42 18.75 11.51
C VAL A 147 1.59 19.71 11.28
N TYR A 148 2.42 19.46 10.25
CA TYR A 148 3.67 20.20 10.03
C TYR A 148 3.58 21.27 8.93
N GLY A 149 2.54 21.25 8.11
CA GLY A 149 2.38 22.17 6.98
C GLY A 149 3.41 21.98 5.87
N ASP A 150 3.47 22.97 4.97
CA ASP A 150 4.55 23.08 3.98
C ASP A 150 5.75 23.81 4.59
N PHE A 151 6.73 23.04 5.08
CA PHE A 151 7.91 23.57 5.78
C PHE A 151 9.20 23.55 4.94
N VAL A 152 9.16 23.12 3.67
CA VAL A 152 10.35 23.07 2.80
C VAL A 152 10.07 23.80 1.50
N PRO A 153 10.81 24.87 1.14
CA PRO A 153 10.66 25.54 -0.15
C PRO A 153 10.87 24.60 -1.34
N ALA A 154 10.25 24.90 -2.49
CA ALA A 154 10.32 24.04 -3.67
C ALA A 154 11.74 23.95 -4.26
N GLU A 155 12.53 25.02 -4.17
CA GLU A 155 13.90 25.10 -4.66
C GLU A 155 14.95 24.71 -3.60
N ALA A 156 14.51 24.23 -2.43
CA ALA A 156 15.43 23.90 -1.34
C ALA A 156 16.39 22.78 -1.76
N SER A 157 17.66 22.95 -1.41
CA SER A 157 18.63 21.88 -1.46
C SER A 157 18.26 20.77 -0.49
N ILE A 158 18.78 19.57 -0.73
CA ILE A 158 18.54 18.42 0.15
C ILE A 158 19.03 18.66 1.58
N THR A 159 20.10 19.44 1.75
CA THR A 159 20.67 19.81 3.04
C THR A 159 19.75 20.75 3.80
N GLU A 160 19.22 21.79 3.15
CA GLU A 160 18.25 22.71 3.76
C GLU A 160 16.97 21.98 4.16
N ALA A 161 16.49 21.08 3.30
CA ALA A 161 15.32 20.28 3.60
C ALA A 161 15.53 19.39 4.85
N PHE A 162 16.74 18.85 5.05
CA PHE A 162 17.09 18.07 6.23
C PHE A 162 17.16 18.94 7.50
N GLU A 163 17.71 20.15 7.41
CA GLU A 163 17.69 21.11 8.53
C GLU A 163 16.26 21.42 8.94
N LEU A 164 15.43 21.83 7.97
CA LEU A 164 14.03 22.19 8.20
C LEU A 164 13.22 21.03 8.78
N TYR A 165 13.47 19.79 8.34
CA TYR A 165 12.83 18.61 8.92
C TYR A 165 13.23 18.39 10.39
N LEU A 166 14.52 18.49 10.72
CA LEU A 166 15.00 18.31 12.09
C LEU A 166 14.55 19.44 13.04
N GLU A 167 14.22 20.60 12.49
CA GLU A 167 13.66 21.74 13.23
C GLU A 167 12.14 21.64 13.43
N THR A 168 11.44 21.07 12.45
CA THR A 168 9.96 21.03 12.44
C THR A 168 9.41 19.80 13.15
N VAL A 169 10.04 18.63 12.97
CA VAL A 169 9.53 17.36 13.51
C VAL A 169 10.01 17.12 14.93
N ASP A 170 9.10 16.67 15.80
CA ASP A 170 9.42 16.37 17.19
C ASP A 170 10.61 15.41 17.34
N PHE A 171 11.43 15.67 18.35
CA PHE A 171 12.67 14.92 18.58
C PHE A 171 12.43 13.41 18.74
N GLU A 172 11.33 13.02 19.40
CA GLU A 172 10.96 11.61 19.61
C GLU A 172 10.53 10.92 18.31
N ASN A 173 9.95 11.69 17.39
CA ASN A 173 9.26 11.19 16.20
C ASN A 173 10.12 11.21 14.93
N LYS A 174 11.18 12.02 14.87
CA LYS A 174 11.98 12.25 13.65
C LYS A 174 12.59 11.00 13.00
N TYR A 175 12.70 9.90 13.73
CA TYR A 175 13.23 8.62 13.23
C TYR A 175 12.20 7.48 13.17
N GLU A 176 10.94 7.80 13.43
CA GLU A 176 9.84 6.86 13.34
C GLU A 176 9.54 6.45 11.91
N SER A 177 8.78 5.38 11.78
CA SER A 177 8.46 4.79 10.50
C SER A 177 7.64 5.72 9.61
N GLY A 178 6.57 6.28 10.17
CA GLY A 178 5.66 7.17 9.45
C GLY A 178 6.33 8.46 9.03
N HIS A 179 7.10 9.09 9.93
CA HIS A 179 7.74 10.37 9.64
C HIS A 179 8.84 10.27 8.58
N LEU A 180 9.63 9.20 8.59
CA LEU A 180 10.66 8.98 7.57
C LEU A 180 10.07 8.62 6.20
N ASP A 181 8.97 7.87 6.17
CA ASP A 181 8.25 7.56 4.93
C ASP A 181 7.60 8.82 4.36
N TYR A 182 6.91 9.59 5.22
CA TYR A 182 6.37 10.91 4.89
C TYR A 182 7.44 11.82 4.30
N PHE A 183 8.57 11.98 4.98
CA PHE A 183 9.61 12.89 4.53
C PHE A 183 10.22 12.47 3.19
N ALA A 184 10.40 11.17 2.96
CA ALA A 184 10.85 10.67 1.67
C ALA A 184 9.86 10.99 0.55
N THR A 185 8.57 10.75 0.77
CA THR A 185 7.50 11.08 -0.20
C THR A 185 7.39 12.59 -0.42
N TYR A 186 7.49 13.37 0.64
CA TYR A 186 7.39 14.84 0.60
C TYR A 186 8.51 15.47 -0.23
N LEU A 187 9.75 15.03 -0.04
CA LEU A 187 10.88 15.49 -0.87
C LEU A 187 10.79 15.03 -2.31
N ASN A 188 10.21 13.85 -2.55
CA ASN A 188 9.98 13.37 -3.90
C ASN A 188 8.94 14.22 -4.64
N GLN A 189 7.83 14.57 -3.98
CA GLN A 189 6.80 15.45 -4.55
C GLN A 189 7.35 16.84 -4.88
N LYS A 190 8.32 17.35 -4.10
CA LYS A 190 9.01 18.62 -4.37
C LYS A 190 10.15 18.51 -5.39
N GLY A 191 10.45 17.33 -5.92
CA GLY A 191 11.55 17.13 -6.88
C GLY A 191 12.95 17.24 -6.25
N ILE A 192 13.06 17.29 -4.92
CA ILE A 192 14.33 17.45 -4.19
C ILE A 192 15.05 16.10 -4.05
N ALA A 193 14.29 15.01 -3.95
CA ALA A 193 14.84 13.65 -3.80
C ALA A 193 14.25 12.67 -4.80
N ASP A 194 15.11 11.81 -5.34
CA ASP A 194 14.73 10.74 -6.26
C ASP A 194 13.89 9.64 -5.57
N PHE A 195 13.00 8.99 -6.33
CA PHE A 195 12.08 7.96 -5.85
C PHE A 195 12.79 6.72 -5.26
N THR A 196 14.10 6.58 -5.53
CA THR A 196 14.95 5.51 -5.00
C THR A 196 15.26 5.64 -3.50
N TRP A 197 14.79 6.71 -2.85
CA TRP A 197 15.03 6.97 -1.44
C TRP A 197 14.07 6.19 -0.55
N THR A 198 14.42 4.93 -0.30
CA THR A 198 13.72 4.14 0.71
C THR A 198 13.88 4.76 2.10
N LYS A 199 12.89 4.52 2.98
CA LYS A 199 12.96 4.90 4.40
C LYS A 199 14.29 4.56 5.08
N GLY A 200 14.84 3.36 4.83
CA GLY A 200 16.12 2.94 5.41
C GLY A 200 17.32 3.74 4.90
N ARG A 201 17.27 4.20 3.64
CA ARG A 201 18.25 5.14 3.08
C ARG A 201 18.06 6.53 3.66
N MET A 202 16.83 7.01 3.80
CA MET A 202 16.49 8.29 4.42
C MET A 202 17.03 8.38 5.85
N LYS A 203 16.74 7.38 6.69
CA LYS A 203 17.23 7.32 8.07
C LYS A 203 18.75 7.42 8.16
N ARG A 204 19.47 6.71 7.29
CA ARG A 204 20.95 6.72 7.26
C ARG A 204 21.48 8.08 6.87
N LYS A 205 20.94 8.69 5.81
CA LYS A 205 21.33 10.02 5.35
C LYS A 205 21.05 11.10 6.40
N LEU A 206 19.86 11.07 7.02
CA LEU A 206 19.48 12.03 8.05
C LEU A 206 20.40 11.92 9.30
N LYS A 207 20.72 10.70 9.73
CA LYS A 207 21.68 10.49 10.83
C LYS A 207 23.09 10.95 10.50
N GLN A 208 23.55 10.71 9.26
CA GLN A 208 24.85 11.16 8.80
C GLN A 208 24.92 12.69 8.79
N PHE A 209 23.86 13.34 8.30
CA PHE A 209 23.70 14.79 8.34
C PHE A 209 23.75 15.31 9.78
N GLU A 210 22.86 14.83 10.67
CA GLU A 210 22.82 15.27 12.08
C GLU A 210 24.17 15.07 12.80
N LYS A 211 24.93 14.02 12.46
CA LYS A 211 26.27 13.79 13.02
C LYS A 211 27.28 14.80 12.50
N ALA A 212 27.23 15.15 11.22
CA ALA A 212 28.15 16.09 10.58
C ALA A 212 27.90 17.55 11.03
N THR A 213 26.64 17.95 11.19
CA THR A 213 26.24 19.32 11.59
C THR A 213 25.91 19.44 13.08
N LYS A 214 26.32 18.49 13.93
CA LYS A 214 25.92 18.45 15.36
C LYS A 214 26.26 19.71 16.16
N GLN A 215 27.40 20.36 15.90
CA GLN A 215 27.79 21.60 16.57
C GLN A 215 27.02 22.81 16.02
N GLU A 216 26.91 22.92 14.70
CA GLU A 216 26.22 24.01 14.01
C GLU A 216 24.71 24.01 14.32
N PHE A 217 24.09 22.83 14.36
CA PHE A 217 22.69 22.66 14.73
C PHE A 217 22.42 23.09 16.17
N LYS A 218 23.33 22.80 17.11
CA LYS A 218 23.23 23.25 18.51
C LYS A 218 23.37 24.77 18.63
N LEU A 219 24.26 25.37 17.85
CA LEU A 219 24.43 26.83 17.78
C LEU A 219 23.17 27.50 17.22
N LYS A 220 22.65 27.05 16.07
CA LYS A 220 21.41 27.57 15.47
C LYS A 220 20.19 27.40 16.41
N GLN A 221 20.08 26.26 17.09
CA GLN A 221 19.02 26.07 18.10
C GLN A 221 19.13 27.05 19.28
N LEU A 222 20.35 27.33 19.74
CA LEU A 222 20.60 28.28 20.83
C LEU A 222 20.29 29.71 20.40
N GLU A 223 20.76 30.13 19.23
CA GLU A 223 20.50 31.47 18.66
C GLU A 223 19.00 31.75 18.53
N ARG A 224 18.23 30.78 18.02
CA ARG A 224 16.76 30.95 17.90
C ARG A 224 16.03 30.94 19.24
N ARG A 225 16.50 30.16 20.23
CA ARG A 225 15.95 30.23 21.60
C ARG A 225 16.19 31.60 22.21
N LEU A 226 17.34 32.20 21.97
CA LEU A 226 17.66 33.56 22.43
C LEU A 226 16.81 34.61 21.70
N GLN A 227 16.58 34.45 20.39
CA GLN A 227 15.71 35.35 19.61
C GLN A 227 14.23 35.29 20.02
N LYS A 228 13.72 34.14 20.49
CA LYS A 228 12.32 34.01 20.95
C LYS A 228 12.07 34.61 22.35
N ILE A 229 13.14 34.90 23.10
CA ILE A 229 13.06 35.49 24.45
C ILE A 229 13.21 37.02 24.40
N SER A 230 13.78 37.56 23.31
CA SER A 230 13.89 38.99 23.05
C SER A 230 12.68 39.54 22.30
#